data_AF-A0A509EC30-F1
#
_entry.id   AF-A0A509EC30-F1
#
_cell.length_a   1.000
_cell.length_b   1.000
_cell.length_c   1.000
_cell.angle_alpha   90.00
_cell.angle_beta   90.00
_cell.angle_gamma   90.00
#
_symmetry.space_group_name_H-M   'P 1'
#
loop_
_entity.id
_entity.type
_entity.pdbx_description
1 polymer ?
#
loop_
_entity_poly.entity_id
_entity_poly.type
_entity_poly.pdbx_seq_one_letter_code
_entity_poly.pdbx_strand_id
1 'polypeptide(L)'
;MSAHQIATAIEEEARAFSRSRMTGRQDADLEAKDAHCQRVIALVAKLRRQIGIPESLTLIPGNRYFGDRKVVVAERRPSRKRAVRAA
;
A
#
# COMPACT_ATOMS: atom_id res chain seq x y z
N MET A 1 16.83 -3.37 -11.55
CA MET A 1 17.21 -3.15 -10.14
C MET A 1 17.28 -4.49 -9.44
N SER A 2 18.24 -4.73 -8.56
CA SER A 2 18.31 -5.87 -7.64
C SER A 2 17.46 -5.63 -6.39
N ALA A 3 17.22 -6.68 -5.59
CA ALA A 3 16.42 -6.59 -4.38
C ALA A 3 17.04 -5.61 -3.37
N HIS A 4 18.37 -5.61 -3.30
CA HIS A 4 19.14 -4.66 -2.51
C HIS A 4 18.91 -3.21 -2.98
N GLN A 5 18.97 -2.95 -4.29
CA GLN A 5 18.71 -1.62 -4.83
C GLN A 5 17.29 -1.12 -4.52
N ILE A 6 16.29 -2.01 -4.54
CA ILE A 6 14.91 -1.65 -4.18
C ILE A 6 14.78 -1.37 -2.69
N ALA A 7 15.43 -2.16 -1.83
CA ALA A 7 15.45 -1.92 -0.39
C ALA A 7 16.11 -0.57 -0.05
N THR A 8 17.25 -0.25 -0.67
CA THR A 8 17.91 1.06 -0.54
C THR A 8 17.00 2.20 -0.99
N ALA A 9 16.29 2.04 -2.12
CA ALA A 9 15.35 3.05 -2.61
C ALA A 9 14.19 3.30 -1.62
N ILE A 10 13.72 2.27 -0.90
CA ILE A 10 12.69 2.43 0.14
C ILE A 10 13.25 3.23 1.32
N GLU A 11 14.48 2.94 1.76
CA GLU A 11 15.12 3.69 2.85
C GLU A 11 15.36 5.16 2.48
N GLU A 12 15.79 5.42 1.25
CA GLU A 12 16.00 6.78 0.73
C GLU A 12 14.69 7.57 0.67
N GLU A 13 13.62 6.97 0.15
CA GLU A 13 12.28 7.57 0.09
C GLU A 13 11.74 7.86 1.50
N ALA A 14 11.91 6.93 2.45
CA ALA A 14 11.52 7.12 3.85
C ALA A 14 12.31 8.27 4.51
N ARG A 15 13.62 8.34 4.30
CA ARG A 15 14.48 9.43 4.81
C ARG A 15 14.18 10.78 4.15
N ALA A 16 13.76 10.78 2.89
CA ALA A 16 13.35 12.00 2.21
C ALA A 16 12.05 12.53 2.81
N PHE A 17 11.06 11.66 3.00
CA PHE A 17 9.78 12.04 3.60
C PHE A 17 9.91 12.45 5.08
N SER A 18 10.75 11.77 5.87
CA SER A 18 10.98 12.14 7.27
C SER A 18 11.61 13.53 7.44
N ARG A 19 12.34 14.01 6.42
CA ARG A 19 12.92 15.36 6.38
C ARG A 19 12.00 16.39 5.76
N SER A 20 10.88 15.97 5.16
CA SER A 20 9.90 16.91 4.61
C SER A 20 9.29 17.77 5.73
N ARG A 21 9.23 19.08 5.50
CA ARG A 21 8.51 19.98 6.40
C ARG A 21 7.04 20.01 6.02
N MET A 22 6.18 19.88 7.02
CA MET A 22 4.75 20.14 6.87
C MET A 22 4.54 21.63 6.60
N THR A 23 3.70 21.94 5.63
CA THR A 23 3.41 23.30 5.20
C THR A 23 2.35 23.98 6.06
N GLY A 24 1.61 23.19 6.87
CA GLY A 24 0.48 23.67 7.66
C GLY A 24 -0.82 23.77 6.86
N ARG A 25 -0.78 23.52 5.55
CA ARG A 25 -1.96 23.33 4.71
C ARG A 25 -2.33 21.85 4.73
N GLN A 26 -3.40 21.53 5.45
CA GLN A 26 -3.81 20.15 5.67
C GLN A 26 -4.00 19.36 4.37
N ASP A 27 -4.64 19.94 3.35
CA ASP A 27 -4.89 19.25 2.07
C ASP A 27 -3.59 18.91 1.34
N ALA A 28 -2.67 19.86 1.25
CA ALA A 28 -1.38 19.68 0.58
C ALA A 28 -0.47 18.70 1.34
N ASP A 29 -0.48 18.77 2.68
CA ASP A 29 0.28 17.87 3.52
C ASP A 29 -0.25 16.43 3.40
N LEU A 30 -1.58 16.22 3.36
CA LEU A 30 -2.21 14.92 3.15
C LEU A 30 -1.90 14.34 1.77
N GLU A 31 -2.04 15.13 0.70
CA GLU A 31 -1.73 14.69 -0.66
C GLU A 31 -0.25 14.28 -0.79
N ALA A 32 0.66 15.01 -0.13
CA ALA A 32 2.07 14.64 -0.07
C ALA A 32 2.30 13.30 0.68
N LYS A 33 1.55 13.01 1.75
CA LYS A 33 1.62 11.71 2.44
C LYS A 33 1.11 10.58 1.54
N ASP A 34 -0.02 10.78 0.87
CA ASP A 34 -0.60 9.77 -0.02
C ASP A 34 0.33 9.46 -1.19
N ALA A 35 0.93 10.48 -1.80
CA ALA A 35 1.92 10.31 -2.86
C ALA A 35 3.15 9.53 -2.37
N HIS A 36 3.66 9.83 -1.17
CA HIS A 36 4.76 9.07 -0.56
C HIS A 36 4.38 7.60 -0.32
N CYS A 37 3.21 7.35 0.28
CA CYS A 37 2.70 6.00 0.51
C CYS A 37 2.59 5.19 -0.79
N GLN A 38 2.07 5.79 -1.86
CA GLN A 38 1.97 5.14 -3.17
C GLN A 38 3.34 4.76 -3.74
N ARG A 39 4.35 5.63 -3.62
CA ARG A 39 5.72 5.32 -4.05
C ARG A 39 6.32 4.15 -3.27
N VAL A 40 6.18 4.16 -1.94
CA VAL A 40 6.67 3.08 -1.07
C VAL A 40 5.96 1.75 -1.39
N ILE A 41 4.63 1.75 -1.56
CA ILE A 41 3.86 0.56 -1.92
C ILE A 41 4.35 -0.04 -3.25
N ALA A 42 4.60 0.81 -4.25
CA ALA A 42 5.11 0.37 -5.55
C ALA A 42 6.51 -0.26 -5.44
N LEU A 43 7.40 0.30 -4.62
CA LEU A 43 8.73 -0.26 -4.36
C LEU A 43 8.64 -1.60 -3.62
N VAL A 44 7.79 -1.70 -2.59
CA VAL A 44 7.57 -2.95 -1.85
C VAL A 44 6.99 -4.03 -2.75
N ALA A 45 6.06 -3.70 -3.65
CA ALA A 45 5.53 -4.65 -4.62
C ALA A 45 6.63 -5.20 -5.55
N LYS A 46 7.53 -4.33 -6.03
CA LYS A 46 8.71 -4.74 -6.83
C LYS A 46 9.65 -5.62 -6.01
N LEU A 47 9.91 -5.27 -4.75
CA LEU A 47 10.77 -6.05 -3.85
C LEU A 47 10.21 -7.46 -3.65
N ARG A 48 8.91 -7.58 -3.33
CA ARG A 48 8.21 -8.85 -3.13
C ARG A 48 8.39 -9.81 -4.31
N ARG A 49 8.24 -9.30 -5.55
CA ARG A 49 8.48 -10.09 -6.76
C ARG A 49 9.92 -10.60 -6.87
N GLN A 50 10.91 -9.81 -6.43
CA GLN A 50 12.32 -10.19 -6.50
C GLN A 50 12.76 -11.19 -5.45
N ILE A 51 12.22 -11.09 -4.23
CA ILE A 51 12.52 -12.05 -3.14
C ILE A 51 11.65 -13.32 -3.22
N GLY A 52 10.93 -13.52 -4.33
CA GLY A 52 10.14 -14.72 -4.58
C GLY A 52 8.86 -14.82 -3.74
N ILE A 53 8.38 -13.72 -3.14
CA ILE A 53 7.07 -13.72 -2.47
C ILE A 53 6.00 -13.83 -3.55
N PRO A 54 5.19 -14.91 -3.56
CA PRO A 54 4.09 -15.07 -4.49
C PRO A 54 3.13 -13.89 -4.34
N GLU A 55 2.75 -13.24 -5.45
CA GLU A 55 1.70 -12.20 -5.42
C GLU A 55 0.37 -12.75 -4.89
N SER A 56 0.16 -14.06 -4.96
CA SER A 56 -0.98 -14.75 -4.38
C SER A 56 -1.05 -14.66 -2.84
N LEU A 57 0.07 -14.42 -2.15
CA LEU A 57 0.11 -14.18 -0.70
C LEU A 57 -0.09 -12.70 -0.33
N THR A 58 -0.38 -11.83 -1.29
CA THR A 58 -0.65 -10.41 -1.03
C THR A 58 -2.14 -10.16 -0.77
N LEU A 59 -2.45 -9.25 0.15
CA LEU A 59 -3.83 -8.84 0.50
C LEU A 59 -4.42 -7.82 -0.50
N ILE A 60 -3.89 -7.74 -1.72
CA ILE A 60 -4.37 -6.80 -2.73
C ILE A 60 -5.65 -7.36 -3.35
N PRO A 61 -6.72 -6.54 -3.49
CA PRO A 61 -7.98 -6.97 -4.10
C PRO A 61 -7.80 -7.56 -5.50
N GLY A 62 -8.55 -8.62 -5.81
CA GLY A 62 -8.53 -9.27 -7.12
C GLY A 62 -8.71 -10.78 -7.08
N ASN A 63 -8.71 -11.38 -8.27
CA ASN A 63 -8.78 -12.84 -8.45
C ASN A 63 -7.39 -13.46 -8.26
N ARG A 64 -7.32 -14.55 -7.48
CA ARG A 64 -6.10 -15.33 -7.23
C ARG A 64 -6.35 -16.80 -7.50
N TYR A 65 -5.33 -17.50 -7.98
CA TYR A 65 -5.34 -18.93 -8.21
C TYR A 65 -4.24 -19.59 -7.38
N PHE A 66 -4.60 -20.65 -6.66
CA PHE A 66 -3.71 -21.48 -5.85
C PHE A 66 -3.88 -22.92 -6.32
N GLY A 67 -3.08 -23.31 -7.32
CA GLY A 67 -3.33 -24.55 -8.06
C GLY A 67 -4.70 -24.51 -8.75
N ASP A 68 -5.57 -25.41 -8.34
CA ASP A 68 -6.96 -25.54 -8.78
C ASP A 68 -7.94 -24.62 -8.03
N ARG A 69 -7.53 -24.01 -6.92
CA ARG A 69 -8.40 -23.17 -6.09
C ARG A 69 -8.39 -21.72 -6.54
N LYS A 70 -9.57 -21.16 -6.79
CA LYS A 70 -9.77 -19.73 -7.03
C LYS A 70 -10.19 -19.01 -5.75
N VAL A 71 -9.47 -17.96 -5.37
CA VAL A 71 -9.77 -17.10 -4.21
C VAL A 71 -9.96 -15.66 -4.72
N VAL A 72 -10.99 -14.98 -4.22
CA VAL A 72 -11.25 -13.56 -4.53
C VAL A 72 -10.98 -12.74 -3.28
N VAL A 73 -9.97 -11.89 -3.33
CA VAL A 73 -9.72 -10.89 -2.28
C VAL A 73 -10.56 -9.67 -2.61
N ALA A 74 -11.51 -9.32 -1.75
CA ALA A 74 -12.36 -8.14 -1.91
C ALA A 74 -11.97 -7.07 -0.88
N GLU A 75 -12.05 -5.80 -1.28
CA GLU A 75 -11.98 -4.71 -0.32
C GLU A 75 -13.16 -4.80 0.64
N ARG A 76 -12.86 -4.79 1.95
CA ARG A 76 -13.90 -4.66 2.95
C ARG A 76 -14.44 -3.23 2.88
N ARG A 77 -15.55 -3.03 2.17
CA ARG A 77 -16.31 -1.77 2.27
C ARG A 77 -16.69 -1.57 3.74
N PRO A 78 -16.52 -0.36 4.31
CA PRO A 78 -17.04 -0.10 5.64
C PRO A 78 -18.55 -0.35 5.57
N SER A 79 -19.03 -1.34 6.33
CA SER A 79 -20.45 -1.58 6.46
C SER A 79 -21.05 -0.25 6.93
N ARG A 80 -21.97 0.35 6.15
CA ARG A 80 -22.87 1.37 6.67
C ARG A 80 -23.56 0.74 7.87
N LYS A 81 -23.03 0.93 9.08
CA LYS A 81 -23.78 0.71 10.30
C LYS A 81 -24.96 1.63 10.13
N ARG A 82 -26.11 1.04 9.81
CA ARG A 82 -27.41 1.68 9.76
C ARG A 82 -27.50 2.37 11.12
N ALA A 83 -27.38 3.70 11.16
CA ALA A 83 -27.66 4.46 12.35
C ALA A 83 -29.13 4.20 12.64
N VAL A 84 -29.41 3.25 13.53
CA VAL A 84 -30.74 3.04 14.08
C VAL A 84 -31.00 4.28 14.91
N ARG A 85 -31.88 5.10 14.35
CA ARG A 85 -32.34 6.39 14.84
C ARG A 85 -32.89 6.21 16.26
N ALA A 86 -32.28 6.87 17.24
CA ALA A 86 -32.96 7.18 18.48
C ALA A 86 -33.96 8.30 18.18
N ALA A 87 -35.25 8.00 18.35
CA ALA A 87 -36.35 8.95 18.54
C ALA A 87 -37.38 8.23 19.41
#